data_AF-A0A9P0JNW1-F1
#
_entry.id   AF-A0A9P0JNW1-F1
#
_cell.length_a   1.000
_cell.length_b   1.000
_cell.length_c   1.000
_cell.angle_alpha   90.00
_cell.angle_beta   90.00
_cell.angle_gamma   90.00
#
_symmetry.space_group_name_H-M   'P 1'
#
loop_
_entity.id
_entity.type
_entity.pdbx_description
1 polymer ?
#
loop_
_entity_poly.entity_id
_entity_poly.type
_entity_poly.pdbx_seq_one_letter_code
_entity_poly.pdbx_strand_id
1 'polypeptide(L)'
;MDSDFLDQRVRLHGPHFRIALFHPNWSSGTAGVRGTRILNNGRYFWELHLSRRIFGTSMMFGIGTKKARLHADSFTNLLGKDDQGWGLSHKGLLWHGGRWTQYTKPFRENVATKIGVLFDGIAGTLTYYKDGKCLGIAFRGLNEIKEPLYPIICSTAAKTEMFLDSTKRDFVNLQDRCRAVIVKKVKKEQDLQKLFLPPKIKQYLSEAIVCECVKPFRPVNQNLSNGMGTI
;
A
#
# COMPACT_ATOMS: atom_id res chain seq x y z
N MET A 1 -31.14 -3.23 19.91
CA MET A 1 -29.75 -3.62 20.22
C MET A 1 -28.95 -3.37 18.96
N ASP A 2 -28.03 -2.42 19.07
CA ASP A 2 -27.62 -1.52 17.99
C ASP A 2 -26.82 -2.18 16.86
N SER A 3 -27.29 -1.95 15.63
CA SER A 3 -26.71 -2.43 14.37
C SER A 3 -25.59 -1.54 13.80
N ASP A 4 -24.97 -0.66 14.60
CA ASP A 4 -24.04 0.38 14.13
C ASP A 4 -22.63 0.33 14.74
N PHE A 5 -22.23 -0.79 15.36
CA PHE A 5 -20.81 -1.08 15.59
C PHE A 5 -20.12 -1.46 14.27
N LEU A 6 -19.92 -0.47 13.39
CA LEU A 6 -19.15 -0.59 12.15
C LEU A 6 -17.87 -1.39 12.39
N ASP A 7 -17.76 -2.54 11.73
CA ASP A 7 -16.61 -3.46 11.67
C ASP A 7 -15.37 -2.75 11.09
N GLN A 8 -14.81 -1.80 11.84
CA GLN A 8 -13.58 -1.10 11.51
C GLN A 8 -12.40 -2.00 11.86
N ARG A 9 -12.12 -2.98 11.00
CA ARG A 9 -10.95 -3.87 11.13
C ARG A 9 -9.62 -3.14 11.00
N VAL A 10 -9.62 -1.94 10.43
CA VAL A 10 -8.46 -1.04 10.40
C VAL A 10 -8.91 0.40 10.65
N ARG A 11 -8.21 1.10 11.54
CA ARG A 11 -8.38 2.54 11.78
C ARG A 11 -7.08 3.27 11.46
N LEU A 12 -7.16 4.32 10.63
CA LEU A 12 -6.04 5.21 10.37
C LEU A 12 -6.08 6.40 11.31
N HIS A 13 -4.95 6.76 11.93
CA HIS A 13 -4.84 7.90 12.84
C HIS A 13 -3.42 8.48 12.87
N GLY A 14 -3.20 9.45 13.75
CA GLY A 14 -1.95 10.19 13.88
C GLY A 14 -1.76 11.25 12.78
N PRO A 15 -0.64 11.99 12.82
CA PRO A 15 -0.35 13.03 11.85
C PRO A 15 -0.37 12.49 10.42
N HIS A 16 -1.18 13.11 9.56
CA HIS A 16 -1.33 12.73 8.15
C HIS A 16 -1.80 11.27 7.92
N PHE A 17 -2.52 10.67 8.89
CA PHE A 17 -3.05 9.29 8.80
C PHE A 17 -1.97 8.23 8.55
N ARG A 18 -0.78 8.42 9.16
CA ARG A 18 0.38 7.53 8.98
C ARG A 18 0.42 6.32 9.90
N ILE A 19 -0.52 6.20 10.84
CA ILE A 19 -0.60 5.05 11.74
C ILE A 19 -1.81 4.21 11.36
N ALA A 20 -1.59 2.93 11.07
CA ALA A 20 -2.64 1.95 10.85
C ALA A 20 -2.79 1.06 12.09
N LEU A 21 -3.90 1.21 12.80
CA LEU A 21 -4.32 0.35 13.91
C LEU A 21 -5.21 -0.77 13.37
N PHE A 22 -4.70 -2.00 13.40
CA PHE A 22 -5.43 -3.19 13.00
C PHE A 22 -6.23 -3.76 14.17
N HIS A 23 -7.46 -4.16 13.89
CA HIS A 23 -8.35 -4.88 14.80
C HIS A 23 -8.41 -4.20 16.19
N PRO A 24 -8.94 -2.96 16.28
CA PRO A 24 -8.90 -2.15 17.51
C PRO A 24 -9.65 -2.79 18.68
N ASN A 25 -10.69 -3.58 18.38
CA ASN A 25 -11.53 -4.24 19.38
C ASN A 25 -11.10 -5.70 19.56
N TRP A 26 -11.36 -6.52 18.56
CA TRP A 26 -11.03 -7.93 18.47
C TRP A 26 -10.69 -8.29 17.01
N SER A 27 -10.14 -9.48 16.78
CA SER A 27 -9.80 -9.94 15.42
C SER A 27 -10.63 -11.15 15.01
N SER A 28 -11.35 -11.04 13.90
CA SER A 28 -12.12 -12.10 13.20
C SER A 28 -11.38 -12.72 12.01
N GLY A 29 -10.15 -12.28 11.74
CA GLY A 29 -9.43 -12.73 10.56
C GLY A 29 -8.35 -11.75 10.13
N THR A 30 -8.16 -11.61 8.83
CA THR A 30 -7.10 -10.78 8.26
C THR A 30 -7.68 -9.48 7.74
N ALA A 31 -7.03 -8.37 8.07
CA ALA A 31 -7.36 -7.05 7.55
C ALA A 31 -6.13 -6.40 6.93
N GLY A 32 -6.36 -5.59 5.92
CA GLY A 32 -5.33 -4.91 5.14
C GLY A 32 -5.72 -3.47 4.86
N VAL A 33 -4.70 -2.64 4.64
CA VAL A 33 -4.88 -1.27 4.16
C VAL A 33 -3.97 -1.03 2.97
N ARG A 34 -4.52 -0.33 1.98
CA ARG A 34 -3.84 0.03 0.74
C ARG A 34 -3.52 1.52 0.76
N GLY A 35 -2.27 1.86 0.41
CA GLY A 35 -1.85 3.24 0.18
C GLY A 35 -2.53 3.85 -1.05
N THR A 36 -2.48 5.17 -1.17
CA THR A 36 -3.16 5.90 -2.26
C THR A 36 -2.26 6.19 -3.46
N ARG A 37 -0.93 6.08 -3.30
CA ARG A 37 0.06 6.36 -4.35
C ARG A 37 0.18 5.20 -5.32
N ILE A 38 0.01 5.49 -6.62
CA ILE A 38 0.38 4.58 -7.71
C ILE A 38 1.90 4.53 -7.82
N LEU A 39 2.46 3.32 -7.90
CA LEU A 39 3.91 3.10 -7.90
C LEU A 39 4.52 2.92 -9.29
N ASN A 40 3.74 2.50 -10.30
CA ASN A 40 4.25 2.16 -11.63
C ASN A 40 5.12 3.28 -12.23
N ASN A 41 6.11 2.89 -13.02
CA ASN A 41 7.03 3.79 -13.73
C ASN A 41 7.84 4.75 -12.83
N GLY A 42 7.89 4.52 -11.52
CA GLY A 42 8.73 5.27 -10.59
C GLY A 42 9.55 4.36 -9.69
N ARG A 43 10.48 4.97 -8.95
CA ARG A 43 11.25 4.31 -7.90
C ARG A 43 10.91 4.93 -6.56
N TYR A 44 10.41 4.11 -5.65
CA TYR A 44 9.86 4.53 -4.36
C TYR A 44 10.46 3.70 -3.25
N PHE A 45 10.83 4.37 -2.17
CA PHE A 45 11.19 3.73 -0.93
C PHE A 45 10.24 4.19 0.16
N TRP A 46 9.74 3.28 0.98
CA TRP A 46 9.02 3.63 2.20
C TRP A 46 9.43 2.72 3.34
N GLU A 47 9.44 3.29 4.54
CA GLU A 47 9.79 2.57 5.75
C GLU A 47 8.57 2.47 6.67
N LEU A 48 8.31 1.25 7.12
CA LEU A 48 7.30 0.91 8.10
C LEU A 48 7.99 0.60 9.42
N HIS A 49 7.49 1.18 10.50
CA HIS A 49 7.88 0.82 11.84
C HIS A 49 6.79 -0.05 12.45
N LEU A 50 7.14 -1.30 12.74
CA LEU A 50 6.31 -2.19 13.53
C LEU A 50 6.66 -1.98 15.00
N SER A 51 5.64 -1.64 15.78
CA SER A 51 5.73 -1.59 17.24
C SER A 51 6.16 -2.96 17.82
N ARG A 52 6.38 -3.04 19.14
CA ARG A 52 6.78 -4.28 19.85
C ARG A 52 5.72 -5.39 19.83
N ARG A 53 4.71 -5.31 18.96
CA ARG A 53 3.58 -6.24 18.83
C ARG A 53 3.66 -7.05 17.54
N ILE A 54 4.85 -7.52 17.16
CA ILE A 54 4.99 -8.49 16.05
C ILE A 54 4.65 -9.87 16.61
N PHE A 55 3.47 -10.39 16.30
CA PHE A 55 2.99 -11.70 16.72
C PHE A 55 1.81 -12.16 15.85
N GLY A 56 1.27 -13.34 16.16
CA GLY A 56 0.04 -13.86 15.57
C GLY A 56 0.27 -14.60 14.26
N THR A 57 -0.82 -14.93 13.58
CA THR A 57 -0.78 -15.82 12.41
C THR A 57 -0.07 -15.19 11.22
N SER A 58 -0.35 -13.91 10.95
CA SER A 58 0.11 -13.22 9.75
C SER A 58 0.22 -11.70 9.94
N MET A 59 1.33 -11.16 9.48
CA MET A 59 1.55 -9.74 9.25
C MET A 59 2.32 -9.64 7.95
N MET A 60 1.89 -8.78 7.04
CA MET A 60 2.44 -8.75 5.69
C MET A 60 2.69 -7.33 5.19
N PHE A 61 3.70 -7.20 4.34
CA PHE A 61 4.14 -5.94 3.74
C PHE A 61 4.40 -6.16 2.26
N GLY A 62 3.95 -5.27 1.39
CA GLY A 62 4.28 -5.35 -0.01
C GLY A 62 3.44 -4.43 -0.87
N ILE A 63 3.07 -4.93 -2.03
CA ILE A 63 2.30 -4.18 -3.03
C ILE A 63 1.17 -5.03 -3.60
N GLY A 64 0.17 -4.38 -4.18
CA GLY A 64 -0.87 -5.06 -4.94
C GLY A 64 -1.65 -4.12 -5.83
N THR A 65 -2.47 -4.70 -6.69
CA THR A 65 -3.34 -3.95 -7.60
C THR A 65 -4.56 -3.39 -6.87
N LYS A 66 -5.44 -2.68 -7.59
CA LYS A 66 -6.75 -2.29 -7.04
C LYS A 66 -7.65 -3.48 -6.68
N LYS A 67 -7.41 -4.65 -7.28
CA LYS A 67 -8.20 -5.88 -7.09
C LYS A 67 -7.72 -6.70 -5.90
N ALA A 68 -6.54 -6.41 -5.35
CA ALA A 68 -6.01 -7.09 -4.18
C ALA A 68 -7.00 -7.02 -3.01
N ARG A 69 -7.29 -8.19 -2.43
CA ARG A 69 -8.20 -8.30 -1.28
C ARG A 69 -7.60 -7.64 -0.04
N LEU A 70 -8.42 -6.89 0.69
CA LEU A 70 -8.03 -6.24 1.94
C LEU A 70 -8.66 -6.88 3.18
N HIS A 71 -9.59 -7.83 3.03
CA HIS A 71 -10.22 -8.52 4.14
C HIS A 71 -10.41 -10.01 3.86
N ALA A 72 -10.30 -10.81 4.93
CA ALA A 72 -10.70 -12.21 4.96
C ALA A 72 -11.18 -12.60 6.35
N ASP A 73 -12.28 -13.34 6.43
CA ASP A 73 -12.81 -13.94 7.68
C ASP A 73 -12.05 -15.24 8.02
N SER A 74 -10.73 -15.17 7.90
CA SER A 74 -9.79 -16.23 8.26
C SER A 74 -8.44 -15.62 8.60
N PHE A 75 -7.70 -16.26 9.50
CA PHE A 75 -6.35 -15.86 9.86
C PHE A 75 -5.37 -16.43 8.84
N THR A 76 -4.94 -15.62 7.86
CA THR A 76 -4.18 -16.12 6.70
C THR A 76 -3.18 -15.09 6.17
N ASN A 77 -2.24 -15.56 5.34
CA ASN A 77 -1.43 -14.67 4.51
C ASN A 77 -2.32 -14.16 3.37
N LEU A 78 -2.86 -12.96 3.50
CA LEU A 78 -3.81 -12.39 2.55
C LEU A 78 -3.12 -11.84 1.29
N LEU A 79 -2.02 -11.11 1.47
CA LEU A 79 -1.32 -10.45 0.37
C LEU A 79 -0.52 -11.47 -0.44
N GLY A 80 -0.90 -11.68 -1.70
CA GLY A 80 -0.30 -12.71 -2.56
C GLY A 80 -0.94 -14.09 -2.44
N LYS A 81 -2.09 -14.19 -1.77
CA LYS A 81 -2.96 -15.39 -1.83
C LYS A 81 -3.51 -15.62 -3.24
N ASP A 82 -3.65 -14.57 -4.02
CA ASP A 82 -3.97 -14.55 -5.44
C ASP A 82 -2.83 -13.86 -6.23
N ASP A 83 -3.04 -13.66 -7.52
CA ASP A 83 -2.12 -12.98 -8.44
C ASP A 83 -2.19 -11.44 -8.35
N GLN A 84 -3.03 -10.89 -7.47
CA GLN A 84 -3.23 -9.44 -7.37
C GLN A 84 -2.31 -8.77 -6.34
N GLY A 85 -1.49 -9.55 -5.63
CA GLY A 85 -0.58 -9.05 -4.60
C GLY A 85 0.77 -9.76 -4.56
N TRP A 86 1.77 -9.03 -4.05
CA TRP A 86 3.13 -9.49 -3.80
C TRP A 86 3.52 -9.08 -2.38
N GLY A 87 3.68 -10.05 -1.49
CA GLY A 87 3.82 -9.79 -0.06
C GLY A 87 4.94 -10.57 0.61
N LEU A 88 5.61 -9.93 1.56
CA LEU A 88 6.49 -10.56 2.55
C LEU A 88 5.72 -10.72 3.86
N SER A 89 5.65 -11.92 4.40
CA SER A 89 5.14 -12.16 5.76
C SER A 89 6.22 -11.96 6.81
N HIS A 90 5.85 -11.59 8.05
CA HIS A 90 6.78 -11.52 9.17
C HIS A 90 7.44 -12.88 9.50
N LYS A 91 6.90 -13.99 8.98
CA LYS A 91 7.52 -15.33 9.07
C LYS A 91 8.67 -15.53 8.05
N GLY A 92 9.00 -14.50 7.27
CA GLY A 92 10.10 -14.53 6.31
C GLY A 92 9.75 -15.20 4.98
N LEU A 93 8.45 -15.32 4.67
CA LEU A 93 7.94 -15.97 3.46
C LEU A 93 7.47 -14.92 2.45
N LEU A 94 7.85 -15.10 1.19
CA LEU A 94 7.27 -14.34 0.08
C LEU A 94 6.02 -15.06 -0.43
N TRP A 95 4.99 -14.30 -0.80
CA TRP A 95 3.70 -14.78 -1.27
C TRP A 95 3.28 -14.06 -2.56
N HIS A 96 2.89 -14.84 -3.56
CA HIS A 96 2.28 -14.36 -4.81
C HIS A 96 1.60 -15.53 -5.54
N GLY A 97 0.43 -15.31 -6.13
CA GLY A 97 -0.26 -16.32 -6.95
C GLY A 97 -0.65 -17.57 -6.15
N GLY A 98 -0.90 -17.43 -4.85
CA GLY A 98 -1.20 -18.56 -3.95
C GLY A 98 0.00 -19.45 -3.63
N ARG A 99 1.19 -19.09 -4.10
CA ARG A 99 2.46 -19.81 -3.85
C ARG A 99 3.31 -19.02 -2.87
N TRP A 100 4.21 -19.73 -2.19
CA TRP A 100 5.15 -19.11 -1.27
C TRP A 100 6.55 -19.70 -1.38
N THR A 101 7.55 -18.92 -0.96
CA THR A 101 8.95 -19.35 -0.84
C THR A 101 9.62 -18.72 0.37
N GLN A 102 10.61 -19.40 0.94
CA GLN A 102 11.44 -18.85 2.02
C GLN A 102 12.37 -17.77 1.47
N TYR A 103 12.43 -16.62 2.14
CA TYR A 103 13.25 -15.50 1.69
C TYR A 103 14.19 -14.95 2.75
N THR A 104 13.73 -14.89 4.00
CA THR A 104 14.56 -14.46 5.13
C THR A 104 14.19 -15.23 6.38
N LYS A 105 14.98 -15.11 7.45
CA LYS A 105 14.60 -15.66 8.75
C LYS A 105 13.33 -14.97 9.27
N PRO A 106 12.44 -15.68 9.98
CA PRO A 106 11.31 -15.05 10.66
C PRO A 106 11.74 -13.85 11.51
N PHE A 107 10.87 -12.85 11.58
CA PHE A 107 11.09 -11.68 12.41
C PHE A 107 10.96 -12.10 13.87
N ARG A 108 11.75 -11.46 14.75
CA ARG A 108 11.67 -11.77 16.17
C ARG A 108 10.33 -11.27 16.72
N GLU A 109 9.59 -12.16 17.35
CA GLU A 109 8.34 -11.79 18.00
C GLU A 109 8.58 -10.81 19.13
N ASN A 110 7.62 -9.93 19.37
CA ASN A 110 7.63 -8.91 20.42
C ASN A 110 8.83 -7.93 20.41
N VAL A 111 9.56 -7.86 19.30
CA VAL A 111 10.67 -6.92 19.10
C VAL A 111 10.28 -5.90 18.04
N ALA A 112 10.46 -4.61 18.34
CA ALA A 112 10.22 -3.55 17.34
C ALA A 112 11.11 -3.79 16.11
N THR A 113 10.53 -3.68 14.93
CA THR A 113 11.23 -3.95 13.67
C THR A 113 10.92 -2.85 12.67
N LYS A 114 11.94 -2.38 11.96
CA LYS A 114 11.78 -1.47 10.81
C LYS A 114 11.84 -2.26 9.51
N ILE A 115 10.86 -2.06 8.65
CA ILE A 115 10.76 -2.69 7.33
C ILE A 115 10.80 -1.60 6.26
N GLY A 116 11.91 -1.54 5.54
CA GLY A 116 12.04 -0.73 4.34
C GLY A 116 11.56 -1.53 3.13
N VAL A 117 10.83 -0.87 2.22
CA VAL A 117 10.38 -1.45 0.97
C VAL A 117 10.83 -0.54 -0.17
N LEU A 118 11.65 -1.07 -1.07
CA LEU A 118 12.10 -0.41 -2.28
C LEU A 118 11.38 -1.04 -3.47
N PHE A 119 10.51 -0.26 -4.10
CA PHE A 119 9.92 -0.60 -5.40
C PHE A 119 10.67 0.15 -6.49
N ASP A 120 11.18 -0.60 -7.47
CA ASP A 120 11.74 -0.07 -8.71
C ASP A 120 10.83 -0.49 -9.87
N GLY A 121 9.99 0.43 -10.33
CA GLY A 121 9.05 0.17 -11.42
C GLY A 121 9.68 0.11 -12.81
N ILE A 122 10.94 0.54 -12.97
CA ILE A 122 11.66 0.49 -14.25
C ILE A 122 12.39 -0.84 -14.37
N ALA A 123 13.12 -1.22 -13.33
CA ALA A 123 13.74 -2.54 -13.26
C ALA A 123 12.73 -3.66 -12.98
N GLY A 124 11.51 -3.31 -12.54
CA GLY A 124 10.45 -4.25 -12.23
C GLY A 124 10.72 -5.07 -10.98
N THR A 125 11.35 -4.49 -9.96
CA THR A 125 11.77 -5.21 -8.75
C THR A 125 11.15 -4.67 -7.47
N LEU A 126 10.91 -5.57 -6.51
CA LEU A 126 10.58 -5.23 -5.13
C LEU A 126 11.65 -5.81 -4.20
N THR A 127 12.24 -4.96 -3.38
CA THR A 127 13.35 -5.27 -2.46
C THR A 127 12.95 -4.89 -1.05
N TYR A 128 13.22 -5.76 -0.08
CA TYR A 128 12.93 -5.50 1.33
C TYR A 128 14.21 -5.24 2.13
N TYR A 129 14.09 -4.39 3.13
CA TYR A 129 15.11 -4.10 4.13
C TYR A 129 14.53 -4.40 5.50
N LYS A 130 15.32 -5.00 6.37
CA LYS A 130 14.96 -5.21 7.78
C LYS A 130 16.01 -4.58 8.67
N ASP A 131 15.58 -3.63 9.50
CA ASP A 131 16.45 -2.90 10.42
C ASP A 131 17.69 -2.31 9.72
N GLY A 132 17.46 -1.69 8.56
CA GLY A 132 18.50 -1.10 7.70
C GLY A 132 19.27 -2.10 6.82
N LYS A 133 19.15 -3.42 7.04
CA LYS A 133 19.85 -4.43 6.23
C LYS A 133 19.02 -4.82 5.00
N CYS A 134 19.61 -4.70 3.82
CA CYS A 134 19.04 -5.22 2.57
C CYS A 134 18.91 -6.75 2.63
N LEU A 135 17.73 -7.27 2.28
CA LEU A 135 17.44 -8.71 2.26
C LEU A 135 17.57 -9.33 0.86
N GLY A 136 17.84 -8.52 -0.16
CA GLY A 136 17.88 -8.93 -1.57
C GLY A 136 16.61 -8.56 -2.35
N ILE A 137 16.53 -9.00 -3.60
CA ILE A 137 15.35 -8.80 -4.44
C ILE A 137 14.35 -9.91 -4.12
N ALA A 138 13.14 -9.52 -3.73
CA ALA A 138 12.06 -10.46 -3.42
C ALA A 138 11.21 -10.82 -4.65
N PHE A 139 10.89 -9.83 -5.48
CA PHE A 139 10.07 -10.03 -6.67
C PHE A 139 10.66 -9.33 -7.89
N ARG A 140 10.41 -9.91 -9.08
CA ARG A 140 10.83 -9.42 -10.40
C ARG A 140 9.63 -9.40 -11.36
N GLY A 141 9.78 -8.76 -12.51
CA GLY A 141 8.75 -8.69 -13.56
C GLY A 141 7.62 -7.69 -13.26
N LEU A 142 7.76 -6.85 -12.24
CA LEU A 142 6.70 -5.92 -11.82
C LEU A 142 6.48 -4.76 -12.81
N ASN A 143 7.43 -4.55 -13.72
CA ASN A 143 7.33 -3.60 -14.85
C ASN A 143 6.38 -4.08 -15.96
N GLU A 144 6.07 -5.38 -15.99
CA GLU A 144 5.14 -5.95 -16.97
C GLU A 144 3.67 -5.71 -16.58
N ILE A 145 3.41 -5.50 -15.28
CA ILE A 145 2.08 -5.25 -14.74
C ILE A 145 1.56 -3.89 -15.20
N LYS A 146 0.46 -3.91 -15.96
CA LYS A 146 -0.17 -2.69 -16.51
C LYS A 146 -1.10 -2.03 -15.53
N GLU A 147 -1.68 -2.81 -14.62
CA GLU A 147 -2.53 -2.30 -13.56
C GLU A 147 -1.74 -1.41 -12.59
N PRO A 148 -2.39 -0.34 -12.06
CA PRO A 148 -1.80 0.45 -11.00
C PRO A 148 -1.47 -0.39 -9.75
N LEU A 149 -0.22 -0.32 -9.31
CA LEU A 149 0.32 -0.96 -8.12
C LEU A 149 0.36 0.03 -6.96
N TYR A 150 0.02 -0.46 -5.77
CA TYR A 150 -0.08 0.33 -4.53
C TYR A 150 0.63 -0.38 -3.38
N PRO A 151 1.21 0.35 -2.42
CA PRO A 151 1.66 -0.24 -1.16
C PRO A 151 0.48 -0.86 -0.40
N ILE A 152 0.67 -2.06 0.16
CA ILE A 152 -0.32 -2.75 0.99
C ILE A 152 0.37 -3.34 2.22
N ILE A 153 -0.28 -3.21 3.37
CA ILE A 153 0.08 -3.90 4.60
C ILE A 153 -1.13 -4.64 5.16
N CYS A 154 -0.91 -5.82 5.76
CA CYS A 154 -1.96 -6.66 6.34
C CYS A 154 -1.59 -7.16 7.74
N SER A 155 -2.58 -7.42 8.58
CA SER A 155 -2.40 -8.03 9.90
C SER A 155 -3.60 -8.89 10.32
N THR A 156 -3.31 -9.99 11.00
CA THR A 156 -4.28 -10.77 11.78
C THR A 156 -4.27 -10.40 13.26
N ALA A 157 -3.27 -9.67 13.74
CA ALA A 157 -3.09 -9.43 15.16
C ALA A 157 -3.99 -8.28 15.64
N ALA A 158 -4.70 -8.53 16.74
CA ALA A 158 -5.49 -7.51 17.43
C ALA A 158 -4.62 -6.38 17.98
N LYS A 159 -5.16 -5.16 17.97
CA LYS A 159 -4.55 -3.97 18.60
C LYS A 159 -3.09 -3.75 18.19
N THR A 160 -2.79 -4.00 16.92
CA THR A 160 -1.44 -3.85 16.36
C THR A 160 -1.36 -2.59 15.54
N GLU A 161 -0.34 -1.78 15.80
CA GLU A 161 -0.04 -0.58 15.03
C GLU A 161 1.17 -0.80 14.11
N MET A 162 1.00 -0.35 12.87
CA MET A 162 2.09 -0.18 11.90
C MET A 162 2.15 1.29 11.49
N PHE A 163 3.32 1.89 11.61
CA PHE A 163 3.54 3.31 11.35
C PHE A 163 4.34 3.51 10.06
N LEU A 164 3.89 4.42 9.19
CA LEU A 164 4.62 4.87 8.02
C LEU A 164 5.60 5.98 8.39
N ASP A 165 6.86 5.60 8.62
CA ASP A 165 7.93 6.47 9.11
C ASP A 165 8.41 7.43 8.03
N SER A 166 9.05 6.89 6.99
CA SER A 166 9.62 7.69 5.91
C SER A 166 9.11 7.24 4.54
N THR A 167 9.02 8.20 3.62
CA THR A 167 8.79 7.94 2.19
C THR A 167 9.78 8.75 1.38
N LYS A 168 10.36 8.14 0.36
CA LYS A 168 11.28 8.74 -0.59
C LYS A 168 10.86 8.34 -1.99
N ARG A 169 11.05 9.25 -2.93
CA ARG A 169 10.92 9.01 -4.36
C ARG A 169 12.24 9.40 -5.01
N ASP A 170 12.76 8.51 -5.85
CA ASP A 170 13.93 8.80 -6.67
C ASP A 170 13.48 9.35 -8.03
N PHE A 171 14.30 10.22 -8.62
CA PHE A 171 14.07 10.77 -9.95
C PHE A 171 15.00 10.06 -10.93
N VAL A 172 14.46 9.09 -11.65
CA VAL A 172 15.29 8.13 -12.39
C VAL A 172 15.89 8.74 -13.67
N ASN A 173 15.35 9.86 -14.16
CA ASN A 173 15.91 10.60 -15.27
C ASN A 173 15.57 12.10 -15.19
N LEU A 174 16.21 12.90 -16.05
CA LEU A 174 15.98 14.35 -16.12
C LEU A 174 14.52 14.68 -16.43
N GLN A 175 13.86 13.91 -17.29
CA GLN A 175 12.45 14.12 -17.63
C GLN A 175 11.54 13.99 -16.40
N ASP A 176 11.75 12.98 -15.56
CA ASP A 176 10.97 12.78 -14.32
C ASP A 176 11.26 13.89 -13.30
N ARG A 177 12.53 14.33 -13.22
CA ARG A 177 12.92 15.47 -12.38
C ARG A 177 12.24 16.77 -12.84
N CYS A 178 12.27 17.04 -14.15
CA CYS A 178 11.58 18.18 -14.76
C CYS A 178 10.07 18.11 -14.52
N ARG A 179 9.45 16.93 -14.73
CA ARG A 179 8.02 16.68 -14.46
C ARG A 179 7.67 17.06 -13.02
N ALA A 180 8.46 16.61 -12.05
CA ALA A 180 8.21 16.87 -10.64
C ALA A 180 8.31 18.36 -10.27
N VAL A 181 9.28 19.08 -10.84
CA VAL A 181 9.42 20.53 -10.64
C VAL A 181 8.22 21.28 -11.24
N ILE A 182 7.80 20.92 -12.46
CA ILE A 182 6.65 21.53 -13.15
C ILE A 182 5.37 21.27 -12.36
N VAL A 183 5.09 20.01 -12.01
CA VAL A 183 3.87 19.62 -11.27
C VAL A 183 3.79 20.30 -9.90
N LYS A 184 4.91 20.53 -9.21
CA LYS A 184 4.93 21.28 -7.94
C LYS A 184 4.49 22.75 -8.12
N LYS A 185 4.67 23.31 -9.31
CA LYS A 185 4.26 24.69 -9.65
C LYS A 185 2.84 24.75 -10.22
N VAL A 186 2.36 23.67 -10.84
CA VAL A 186 1.02 23.55 -11.45
C VAL A 186 0.06 22.90 -10.45
N LYS A 187 -0.70 23.71 -9.71
CA LYS A 187 -1.56 23.22 -8.61
C LYS A 187 -2.90 22.64 -9.07
N LYS A 188 -3.38 23.01 -10.25
CA LYS A 188 -4.68 22.58 -10.80
C LYS A 188 -4.52 22.17 -12.27
N GLU A 189 -5.35 21.23 -12.72
CA GLU A 189 -5.46 20.83 -14.14
C GLU A 189 -5.65 22.04 -15.07
N GLN A 190 -6.44 23.02 -14.61
CA GLN A 190 -6.71 24.28 -15.33
C GLN A 190 -5.44 25.09 -15.58
N ASP A 191 -4.47 25.07 -14.67
CA ASP A 191 -3.20 25.76 -14.84
C ASP A 191 -2.32 25.05 -15.88
N LEU A 192 -2.47 23.73 -16.01
CA LEU A 192 -1.81 22.92 -17.03
C LEU A 192 -2.37 23.27 -18.43
N GLN A 193 -3.66 23.56 -18.54
CA GLN A 193 -4.26 23.97 -19.82
C GLN A 193 -3.76 25.31 -20.34
N LYS A 194 -3.36 26.23 -19.44
CA LYS A 194 -2.73 27.52 -19.79
C LYS A 194 -1.32 27.36 -20.34
N LEU A 195 -0.68 26.21 -20.13
CA LEU A 195 0.63 25.92 -20.72
C LEU A 195 0.41 25.51 -22.18
N PHE A 196 1.10 26.18 -23.11
CA PHE A 196 1.10 25.87 -24.55
C PHE A 196 1.93 24.62 -24.86
N LEU A 197 1.61 23.51 -24.20
CA LEU A 197 2.32 22.24 -24.31
C LEU A 197 1.62 21.29 -25.29
N PRO A 198 2.38 20.45 -26.02
CA PRO A 198 1.83 19.36 -26.81
C PRO A 198 0.93 18.41 -25.99
N PRO A 199 -0.13 17.82 -26.58
CA PRO A 199 -1.09 16.99 -25.86
C PRO A 199 -0.47 15.84 -25.06
N LYS A 200 0.53 15.16 -25.62
CA LYS A 200 1.25 14.07 -24.93
C LYS A 200 1.96 14.54 -23.67
N ILE A 201 2.52 15.74 -23.68
CA ILE A 201 3.19 16.33 -22.51
C ILE A 201 2.15 16.77 -21.47
N LYS A 202 1.01 17.32 -21.90
CA LYS A 202 -0.10 17.65 -20.99
C LYS A 202 -0.62 16.40 -20.26
N GLN A 203 -0.90 15.33 -21.00
CA GLN A 203 -1.33 14.05 -20.43
C GLN A 203 -0.28 13.49 -19.45
N TYR A 204 1.00 13.51 -19.86
CA TYR A 204 2.08 13.11 -18.98
C TYR A 204 2.14 13.97 -17.71
N LEU A 205 1.94 15.29 -17.76
CA LEU A 205 1.96 16.11 -16.54
C LEU A 205 0.72 15.91 -15.67
N SER A 206 -0.47 15.73 -16.25
CA SER A 206 -1.74 15.64 -15.51
C SER A 206 -1.84 14.38 -14.66
N GLU A 207 -1.33 13.25 -15.14
CA GLU A 207 -1.20 12.00 -14.36
C GLU A 207 -0.49 12.19 -13.00
N ALA A 208 0.39 13.19 -12.90
CA ALA A 208 1.15 13.47 -11.68
C ALA A 208 0.53 14.58 -10.81
N ILE A 209 -0.44 15.35 -11.34
CA ILE A 209 -1.24 16.31 -10.55
C ILE A 209 -2.28 15.49 -9.77
N VAL A 210 -1.85 14.92 -8.66
CA VAL A 210 -2.76 14.37 -7.65
C VAL A 210 -3.21 15.55 -6.79
N CYS A 211 -4.50 15.90 -6.82
CA CYS A 211 -5.09 16.83 -5.86
C CYS A 211 -4.67 16.44 -4.44
N GLU A 212 -4.03 17.36 -3.71
CA GLU A 212 -3.70 17.23 -2.28
C GLU A 212 -4.93 17.09 -1.36
N CYS A 213 -6.13 16.86 -1.91
CA CYS A 213 -7.24 16.34 -1.15
C CYS A 213 -6.95 14.86 -0.84
N VAL A 214 -6.19 14.60 0.23
CA VAL A 214 -6.25 13.30 0.92
C VAL A 214 -7.69 13.16 1.41
N LYS A 215 -8.57 12.64 0.55
CA LYS A 215 -9.93 12.30 0.96
C LYS A 215 -9.80 11.04 1.83
N PRO A 216 -10.43 11.01 3.01
CA PRO A 216 -10.44 9.82 3.85
C PRO A 216 -10.97 8.63 3.04
N PHE A 217 -10.46 7.45 3.38
CA PHE A 217 -10.92 6.17 2.84
C PHE A 217 -12.45 6.11 2.84
N ARG A 218 -13.06 5.90 1.66
CA ARG A 218 -14.47 5.53 1.55
C ARG A 218 -14.55 4.01 1.48
N PRO A 219 -15.18 3.33 2.46
CA PRO A 219 -15.46 1.91 2.37
C PRO A 219 -16.24 1.58 1.10
N VAL A 220 -15.95 0.44 0.49
CA VAL A 220 -16.52 0.04 -0.82
C VAL A 220 -18.00 -0.38 -0.73
N ASN A 221 -18.58 -0.48 0.47
CA ASN A 221 -19.92 -1.03 0.67
C ASN A 221 -20.92 0.02 1.20
N GLN A 222 -21.28 1.03 0.39
CA GLN A 222 -22.43 1.90 0.71
C GLN A 222 -23.47 2.06 -0.42
N ASN A 223 -23.44 1.21 -1.45
CA ASN A 223 -24.46 1.24 -2.50
C ASN A 223 -25.25 -0.07 -2.58
N LEU A 224 -25.96 -0.43 -1.52
CA LEU A 224 -27.06 -1.41 -1.57
C LEU A 224 -28.13 -1.06 -0.52
N SER A 225 -28.84 0.05 -0.74
CA SER A 225 -30.22 0.24 -0.24
C SER A 225 -30.74 1.60 -0.72
N ASN A 226 -31.56 1.59 -1.77
CA ASN A 226 -32.80 2.36 -1.90
C ASN A 226 -33.33 2.21 -3.33
N GLY A 227 -34.15 1.19 -3.51
CA GLY A 227 -34.80 0.87 -4.77
C GLY A 227 -35.86 -0.21 -4.62
N MET A 228 -36.70 -0.13 -3.57
CA MET A 228 -38.02 -0.73 -3.59
C MET A 228 -38.98 0.23 -2.89
N GLY A 229 -39.60 1.08 -3.71
CA GLY A 229 -40.85 1.72 -3.34
C GLY A 229 -42.01 0.78 -3.72
N THR A 230 -43.06 0.84 -2.90
CA THR A 230 -44.46 0.39 -3.14
C THR A 230 -44.64 -1.12 -3.35
N ILE A 231 -45.51 -1.83 -2.63
CA ILE A 231 -46.82 -1.48 -2.05
C ILE A 231 -46.94 -2.13 -0.66
#